data_AF-A0A1V4VYU8-F1
#
_entry.id   AF-A0A1V4VYU8-F1
#
_cell.length_a   1.000
_cell.length_b   1.000
_cell.length_c   1.000
_cell.angle_alpha   90.00
_cell.angle_beta   90.00
_cell.angle_gamma   90.00
#
_symmetry.space_group_name_H-M   'P 1'
#
loop_
_entity.id
_entity.type
_entity.pdbx_description
1 polymer ?
#
loop_
_entity_poly.entity_id
_entity_poly.type
_entity_poly.pdbx_seq_one_letter_code
_entity_poly.pdbx_strand_id
1 'polypeptide(L)' 'MLNNNLLCMCSQMIDNISVIKGYIQIQSNNSNVDYSLLLLVALNELELTVCNMVDILNKE' A
#
# COMPACT_ATOMS: atom_id res chain seq x y z
N MET A 1 -8.78 19.88 -8.94
CA MET A 1 -8.32 18.65 -9.63
C MET A 1 -7.31 17.91 -8.77
N LEU A 2 -6.25 18.60 -8.29
CA LEU A 2 -5.28 18.07 -7.32
C LEU A 2 -5.90 17.36 -6.11
N ASN A 3 -6.83 18.01 -5.39
CA ASN A 3 -7.45 17.41 -4.20
C ASN A 3 -8.14 16.07 -4.48
N ASN A 4 -8.75 15.90 -5.66
CA ASN A 4 -9.38 14.63 -6.03
C ASN A 4 -8.32 13.56 -6.33
N ASN A 5 -7.18 13.94 -6.91
CA ASN A 5 -6.06 13.03 -7.14
C ASN A 5 -5.46 12.58 -5.79
N LEU A 6 -5.24 13.52 -4.86
CA LEU A 6 -4.74 13.19 -3.52
C LEU A 6 -5.70 12.28 -2.75
N LEU A 7 -7.00 12.55 -2.80
CA LEU A 7 -8.02 11.67 -2.19
C LEU A 7 -8.02 10.26 -2.79
N CYS A 8 -7.88 10.14 -4.11
CA CYS A 8 -7.77 8.86 -4.79
C CYS A 8 -6.54 8.08 -4.32
N MET A 9 -5.39 8.75 -4.20
CA MET A 9 -4.14 8.15 -3.73
C MET A 9 -4.24 7.72 -2.26
N CYS A 10 -4.86 8.54 -1.40
CA CYS A 10 -5.15 8.14 -0.02
C CYS A 10 -6.03 6.89 0.05
N SER A 11 -7.04 6.77 -0.81
CA SER A 11 -7.87 5.56 -0.89
C SER A 11 -7.04 4.35 -1.30
N GLN A 12 -6.19 4.47 -2.33
CA GLN A 12 -5.30 3.41 -2.78
C GLN A 12 -4.31 2.97 -1.67
N MET A 13 -3.78 3.91 -0.89
CA MET A 13 -2.95 3.59 0.26
C MET A 13 -3.69 2.77 1.32
N ILE A 14 -4.95 3.13 1.61
CA ILE A 14 -5.78 2.38 2.57
C ILE A 14 -6.04 0.96 2.08
N ASP A 15 -6.29 0.79 0.78
CA ASP A 15 -6.48 -0.52 0.16
C ASP A 15 -5.20 -1.38 0.28
N ASN A 16 -4.03 -0.82 -0.06
CA ASN A 16 -2.74 -1.51 0.07
C ASN A 16 -2.42 -1.89 1.53
N ILE A 17 -2.70 -1.00 2.48
CA ILE A 17 -2.56 -1.30 3.92
C ILE A 17 -3.48 -2.45 4.34
N SER A 18 -4.70 -2.52 3.79
CA SER A 18 -5.65 -3.58 4.10
C SER A 18 -5.17 -4.94 3.57
N VAL A 19 -4.58 -4.96 2.37
CA VAL A 19 -3.94 -6.17 1.79
C VAL A 19 -2.79 -6.66 2.66
N ILE A 20 -1.88 -5.75 3.05
CA ILE A 20 -0.74 -6.07 3.93
C ILE A 20 -1.22 -6.67 5.26
N LYS A 21 -2.23 -6.05 5.90
CA LYS A 21 -2.84 -6.57 7.13
C LYS A 21 -3.42 -7.98 6.93
N GLY A 22 -4.08 -8.22 5.81
CA GLY A 22 -4.61 -9.53 5.45
C GLY A 22 -3.52 -10.61 5.40
N TYR A 23 -2.41 -10.33 4.71
CA TYR A 23 -1.29 -11.28 4.65
C TYR A 23 -0.66 -11.54 6.02
N ILE A 24 -0.45 -10.49 6.83
CA ILE A 24 0.08 -10.64 8.19
C ILE A 24 -0.85 -11.53 9.04
N GLN A 25 -2.16 -11.30 8.96
CA GLN A 25 -3.15 -12.06 9.74
C GLN A 25 -3.23 -13.52 9.31
N ILE A 26 -3.12 -13.81 8.00
CA ILE A 26 -3.07 -15.18 7.50
C ILE A 26 -1.79 -15.86 8.04
N GLN A 27 -0.65 -15.19 7.93
CA GLN A 27 0.63 -15.73 8.38
C GLN A 27 0.68 -15.94 9.90
N SER A 28 0.03 -15.09 10.70
CA SER A 28 -0.05 -15.27 12.15
C SER A 28 -0.98 -16.41 12.58
N ASN A 29 -1.98 -16.75 11.76
CA ASN A 29 -3.04 -17.68 12.14
C ASN A 29 -2.85 -19.12 11.65
N ASN A 30 -2.04 -19.38 10.61
CA ASN A 30 -1.67 -20.72 10.15
C ASN A 30 -0.51 -20.64 9.14
N SER A 31 0.72 -20.98 9.53
CA SER A 31 1.94 -20.65 8.76
C SER A 31 2.60 -21.83 8.04
N ASN A 32 1.83 -22.67 7.33
CA ASN A 32 2.43 -23.64 6.40
C ASN A 32 2.82 -23.02 5.05
N VAL A 33 2.43 -21.76 4.81
CA VAL A 33 2.72 -21.02 3.57
C VAL A 33 3.43 -19.73 3.92
N ASP A 34 4.54 -19.47 3.22
CA ASP A 34 5.31 -18.24 3.34
C ASP A 34 4.74 -17.17 2.40
N TYR A 35 4.23 -16.08 2.98
CA TYR A 35 3.67 -14.95 2.22
C TYR A 35 4.64 -13.77 2.12
N SER A 36 5.90 -13.92 2.56
CA SER A 36 6.87 -12.82 2.63
C SER A 36 7.06 -12.10 1.29
N LEU A 37 7.08 -12.85 0.17
CA LEU A 37 7.20 -12.27 -1.17
C LEU A 37 5.99 -11.40 -1.53
N LEU A 38 4.77 -11.85 -1.24
CA LEU A 38 3.54 -11.10 -1.52
C LEU A 38 3.43 -9.86 -0.63
N LEU A 39 3.86 -9.97 0.63
CA LEU A 39 4.00 -8.86 1.56
C LEU A 39 4.98 -7.80 1.04
N LEU A 40 6.13 -8.22 0.52
CA LEU A 40 7.11 -7.31 -0.07
C LEU A 40 6.57 -6.58 -1.29
N VAL A 41 5.83 -7.27 -2.16
CA VAL A 41 5.17 -6.65 -3.33
C VAL A 41 4.18 -5.58 -2.89
N ALA A 42 3.29 -5.91 -1.95
CA ALA A 42 2.29 -4.96 -1.46
C ALA A 42 2.91 -3.73 -0.76
N LEU A 43 4.04 -3.93 -0.05
CA LEU A 43 4.81 -2.83 0.54
C LEU A 43 5.42 -1.92 -0.53
N ASN A 44 6.00 -2.48 -1.58
CA ASN A 44 6.57 -1.70 -2.70
C ASN A 44 5.49 -0.88 -3.42
N GLU A 45 4.29 -1.41 -3.61
CA GLU A 45 3.16 -0.69 -4.22
C GLU A 45 2.70 0.48 -3.33
N LEU A 46 2.67 0.29 -2.01
CA LEU A 46 2.38 1.34 -1.05
C LEU A 46 3.45 2.45 -1.08
N GLU A 47 4.73 2.07 -1.08
CA GLU A 47 5.84 3.02 -1.19
C GLU A 47 5.75 3.85 -2.48
N LEU A 48 5.50 3.21 -3.62
CA LEU A 48 5.37 3.90 -4.90
C LEU A 48 4.20 4.90 -4.90
N THR A 49 3.08 4.54 -4.26
CA THR A 49 1.93 5.43 -4.10
C THR A 49 2.28 6.67 -3.27
N VAL A 50 3.02 6.49 -2.17
CA VAL A 50 3.49 7.57 -1.31
C VAL A 50 4.49 8.48 -2.05
N CYS A 51 5.46 7.91 -2.77
CA CYS A 51 6.42 8.67 -3.57
C CYS A 51 5.70 9.53 -4.61
N ASN A 52 4.74 8.96 -5.34
CA ASN A 52 3.95 9.71 -6.31
C ASN A 52 3.17 10.86 -5.66
N MET A 53 2.66 10.67 -4.44
CA MET A 53 1.92 11.70 -3.72
C MET A 53 2.82 12.86 -3.33
N VAL A 54 4.02 12.54 -2.80
CA VAL A 54 5.05 13.53 -2.45
C VAL A 54 5.50 14.30 -3.69
N ASP A 55 5.74 13.62 -4.81
CA ASP A 55 6.12 14.25 -6.08
C ASP A 55 5.06 15.21 -6.60
N ILE A 56 3.78 14.87 -6.47
CA ILE A 56 2.67 15.74 -6.84
C ILE A 56 2.65 16.99 -5.96
N LEU A 57 2.80 16.82 -4.64
CA LEU A 57 2.79 17.93 -3.67
C LEU A 57 3.99 18.86 -3.82
N ASN A 58 5.15 18.35 -4.24
CA ASN A 58 6.36 19.15 -4.45
C ASN A 58 6.41 19.87 -5.81
N LYS A 59 5.53 19.51 -6.75
CA LYS A 59 5.44 20.13 -8.09
C LYS A 59 4.43 21.27 -8.15
N GLU A 60 3.65 21.49 -7.08
CA GLU A 60 2.82 22.68 -6.88
C GLU A 60 3.55 23.75 -6.06
#